data_AF-A0A6J0GZ05-F1
#
_entry.id   AF-A0A6J0GZ05-F1
#
_cell.length_a   1.000
_cell.length_b   1.000
_cell.length_c   1.000
_cell.angle_alpha   90.00
_cell.angle_beta   90.00
_cell.angle_gamma   90.00
#
_symmetry.space_group_name_H-M   'P 1'
#
loop_
_entity.id
_entity.type
_entity.pdbx_description
1 polymer ?
#
loop_
_entity_poly.entity_id
_entity_poly.type
_entity_poly.pdbx_seq_one_letter_code
_entity_poly.pdbx_strand_id
1 'polypeptide(L)'
;MEVARAGRTAGLARDVLERARRRAAGPGPGPGPEEEAERLSAAFDSIVKLMGKASRECEKYYSFVGAPRCKEHEIKHICKYHGRQAEEREVEEERSEASRAPSQAQTCQQRTRQASKDLYIEVSPGIYSVTAISDDMVKKTLVVGVNAGQSVDLTFVL
;
A
#
# COMPACT_ATOMS: atom_id res chain seq x y z
N MET A 1 81.31 -43.24 -19.08
CA MET A 1 80.83 -42.33 -18.01
C MET A 1 79.48 -41.79 -18.44
N GLU A 2 78.39 -42.35 -17.92
CA GLU A 2 77.04 -41.95 -18.29
C GLU A 2 76.24 -41.71 -17.01
N VAL A 3 76.03 -40.45 -16.64
CA VAL A 3 75.05 -40.06 -15.62
C VAL A 3 74.44 -38.73 -16.04
N ALA A 4 73.38 -38.77 -16.84
CA ALA A 4 72.61 -37.55 -17.15
C ALA A 4 71.18 -37.86 -17.59
N ARG A 5 70.25 -38.16 -16.65
CA ARG A 5 68.81 -37.99 -16.95
C ARG A 5 67.78 -37.97 -15.81
N ALA A 6 68.15 -37.79 -14.54
CA ALA A 6 67.15 -37.80 -13.46
C ALA A 6 66.47 -36.45 -13.14
N GLY A 7 66.96 -35.31 -13.68
CA GLY A 7 66.50 -33.98 -13.25
C GLY A 7 65.42 -33.30 -14.13
N ARG A 8 65.22 -33.74 -15.38
CA ARG A 8 64.40 -33.00 -16.36
C ARG A 8 62.90 -33.29 -16.27
N THR A 9 62.52 -34.50 -15.87
CA THR A 9 61.12 -34.94 -15.81
C THR A 9 60.44 -34.54 -14.51
N ALA A 10 61.20 -34.48 -13.41
CA ALA A 10 60.68 -34.09 -12.09
C ALA A 10 60.24 -32.63 -12.02
N GLY A 11 60.94 -31.72 -12.70
CA GLY A 11 60.55 -30.30 -12.81
C GLY A 11 59.24 -30.13 -13.58
N LEU A 12 59.12 -30.80 -14.73
CA LEU A 12 57.90 -30.80 -15.54
C LEU A 12 56.69 -31.36 -14.77
N ALA A 13 56.88 -32.43 -14.00
CA ALA A 13 55.82 -33.00 -13.16
C ALA A 13 55.35 -32.02 -12.07
N ARG A 14 56.28 -31.28 -11.45
CA ARG A 14 55.96 -30.23 -10.48
C ARG A 14 55.19 -29.07 -11.11
N ASP A 15 55.63 -28.61 -12.28
CA ASP A 15 54.95 -27.51 -12.99
C ASP A 15 53.54 -27.90 -13.44
N VAL A 16 53.34 -29.15 -13.88
CA VAL A 16 52.01 -29.68 -14.23
C VAL A 16 51.13 -29.75 -12.99
N LEU A 17 51.66 -30.23 -11.86
CA LEU A 17 50.91 -30.28 -10.60
C LEU A 17 50.56 -28.88 -10.09
N GLU A 18 51.48 -27.93 -10.16
CA GLU A 18 51.24 -26.54 -9.73
C GLU A 18 50.23 -25.85 -10.65
N ARG A 19 50.32 -26.08 -11.96
CA ARG A 19 49.35 -25.59 -12.94
C ARG A 19 47.98 -26.23 -12.74
N ALA A 20 47.91 -27.52 -12.40
CA ALA A 20 46.66 -28.19 -12.06
C ALA A 20 46.06 -27.63 -10.77
N ARG A 21 46.88 -27.37 -9.74
CA ARG A 21 46.45 -26.71 -8.49
C ARG A 21 45.87 -25.32 -8.74
N ARG A 22 46.52 -24.52 -9.61
CA ARG A 22 46.03 -23.18 -9.99
C ARG A 22 44.71 -23.22 -10.78
N ARG A 23 44.42 -24.32 -11.48
CA ARG A 23 43.13 -24.53 -12.18
C ARG A 23 42.05 -25.13 -11.28
N ALA A 24 42.46 -25.96 -10.31
CA ALA A 24 41.56 -26.58 -9.32
C ALA A 24 41.13 -25.59 -8.24
N ALA A 25 41.94 -24.56 -7.97
CA ALA A 25 41.45 -23.32 -7.41
C ALA A 25 40.53 -22.69 -8.46
N GLY A 26 39.24 -23.04 -8.40
CA GLY A 26 38.19 -22.35 -9.15
C GLY A 26 38.16 -20.85 -8.81
N PRO A 27 37.15 -20.10 -9.26
CA PRO A 27 36.93 -18.75 -8.78
C PRO A 27 37.07 -18.77 -7.25
N GLY A 28 37.89 -17.88 -6.69
CA GLY A 28 38.12 -17.79 -5.24
C GLY A 28 36.78 -17.77 -4.50
N PRO A 29 36.76 -18.10 -3.18
CA PRO A 29 35.54 -18.38 -2.45
C PRO A 29 34.47 -17.36 -2.83
N GLY A 30 33.49 -17.82 -3.61
CA GLY A 30 32.33 -17.01 -3.94
C GLY A 30 31.59 -16.70 -2.64
N PRO A 31 30.69 -15.70 -2.65
CA PRO A 31 29.87 -15.44 -1.48
C PRO A 31 29.28 -16.76 -0.98
N GLY A 32 29.50 -17.06 0.28
CA GLY A 32 28.96 -18.28 0.88
C GLY A 32 27.43 -18.27 0.76
N PRO A 33 26.76 -19.43 0.90
CA PRO A 33 25.29 -19.49 0.84
C PRO A 33 24.62 -18.54 1.86
N GLU A 34 25.27 -18.26 2.99
CA GLU A 34 24.85 -17.24 3.96
C GLU A 34 25.00 -15.81 3.43
N GLU A 35 26.11 -15.48 2.75
CA GLU A 35 26.35 -14.15 2.19
C GLU A 35 25.40 -13.85 1.02
N GLU A 36 25.05 -14.85 0.21
CA GLU A 36 24.05 -14.72 -0.84
C GLU A 36 22.65 -14.48 -0.26
N ALA A 37 22.27 -15.22 0.80
CA ALA A 37 21.02 -15.01 1.51
C ALA A 37 20.93 -13.61 2.13
N GLU A 38 22.02 -13.13 2.74
CA GLU A 38 22.10 -11.78 3.31
C GLU A 38 21.96 -10.69 2.23
N ARG A 39 22.62 -10.88 1.08
CA ARG A 39 22.51 -9.97 -0.08
C ARG A 39 21.10 -9.94 -0.66
N LEU A 40 20.44 -11.09 -0.74
CA LEU A 40 19.04 -11.17 -1.18
C LEU A 40 18.11 -10.48 -0.18
N SER A 41 18.30 -10.70 1.12
CA SER A 41 17.54 -10.01 2.17
C SER A 41 17.69 -8.50 2.06
N ALA A 42 18.92 -8.00 1.93
CA ALA A 42 19.19 -6.57 1.76
C ALA A 42 18.54 -5.98 0.49
N ALA A 43 18.48 -6.75 -0.61
CA ALA A 43 17.81 -6.33 -1.83
C ALA A 43 16.29 -6.22 -1.62
N PHE A 44 15.66 -7.19 -0.97
CA PHE A 44 14.23 -7.12 -0.64
C PHE A 44 13.92 -5.95 0.31
N ASP A 45 14.74 -5.74 1.34
CA ASP A 45 14.59 -4.59 2.24
C ASP A 45 14.67 -3.26 1.49
N SER A 46 15.56 -3.16 0.50
CA SER A 46 15.67 -1.99 -0.36
C SER A 46 14.40 -1.75 -1.19
N ILE A 47 13.81 -2.81 -1.75
CA ILE A 47 12.55 -2.73 -2.51
C ILE A 47 11.42 -2.30 -1.59
N VAL A 48 11.28 -2.92 -0.41
CA VAL A 48 10.25 -2.58 0.57
C VAL A 48 10.38 -1.11 0.99
N LYS A 49 11.59 -0.64 1.24
CA LYS A 49 11.86 0.77 1.55
C LYS A 49 11.46 1.71 0.42
N LEU A 50 11.74 1.34 -0.83
CA LEU A 50 11.34 2.12 -2.00
C LEU A 50 9.81 2.16 -2.16
N MET A 51 9.14 1.01 -2.01
CA MET A 51 7.67 0.92 -2.06
C MET A 51 7.01 1.74 -0.95
N GLY A 52 7.55 1.70 0.26
CA GLY A 52 7.09 2.54 1.37
C GLY A 52 7.25 4.03 1.08
N LYS A 53 8.39 4.44 0.50
CA LYS A 53 8.61 5.83 0.07
C LYS A 53 7.61 6.24 -1.01
N ALA A 54 7.41 5.43 -2.04
CA ALA A 54 6.45 5.70 -3.12
C ALA A 54 5.03 5.85 -2.58
N SER A 55 4.62 4.97 -1.66
CA SER A 55 3.30 5.03 -1.02
C SER A 55 3.10 6.33 -0.24
N ARG A 56 4.13 6.77 0.51
CA ARG A 56 4.08 8.02 1.26
C ARG A 56 4.06 9.27 0.38
N GLU A 57 4.77 9.27 -0.74
CA GLU A 57 4.71 10.39 -1.69
C GLU A 57 3.35 10.44 -2.42
N CYS A 58 2.78 9.28 -2.75
CA CYS A 58 1.42 9.17 -3.28
C CYS A 58 0.40 9.77 -2.31
N GLU A 59 0.47 9.39 -1.03
CA GLU A 59 -0.40 9.91 0.01
C GLU A 59 -0.29 11.44 0.12
N LYS A 60 0.94 11.98 0.21
CA LYS A 60 1.14 13.45 0.24
C LYS A 60 0.51 14.13 -0.96
N TYR A 61 0.75 13.62 -2.17
CA TYR A 61 0.21 14.20 -3.39
C TYR A 61 -1.32 14.33 -3.32
N TYR A 62 -2.01 13.26 -2.92
CA TYR A 62 -3.46 13.26 -2.83
C TYR A 62 -4.02 13.96 -1.58
N SER A 63 -3.22 14.15 -0.52
CA SER A 63 -3.58 15.01 0.61
C SER A 63 -3.61 16.49 0.23
N PHE A 64 -2.77 16.94 -0.71
CA PHE A 64 -2.75 18.33 -1.19
C PHE A 64 -3.65 18.59 -2.40
N VAL A 65 -3.87 17.57 -3.25
CA VAL A 65 -4.76 17.67 -4.41
C VAL A 65 -6.19 17.36 -3.97
N GLY A 66 -6.99 18.41 -3.80
CA GLY A 66 -8.40 18.25 -3.45
C GLY A 66 -9.15 17.27 -4.37
N ALA A 67 -10.07 16.51 -3.79
CA ALA A 67 -10.89 15.47 -4.45
C ALA A 67 -11.49 15.83 -5.83
N PRO A 68 -11.89 17.09 -6.15
CA PRO A 68 -12.47 17.42 -7.46
C PRO A 68 -11.52 17.25 -8.66
N ARG A 69 -10.21 17.14 -8.43
CA ARG A 69 -9.20 17.03 -9.50
C ARG A 69 -8.76 15.60 -9.79
N CYS A 70 -9.21 14.62 -9.00
CA CYS A 70 -8.82 13.22 -9.15
C CYS A 70 -9.67 12.52 -10.22
N LYS A 71 -9.02 11.79 -11.12
CA LYS A 71 -9.70 10.89 -12.07
C LYS A 71 -10.23 9.66 -11.34
N GLU A 72 -11.22 8.98 -11.92
CA GLU A 72 -11.89 7.82 -11.31
C GLU A 72 -10.91 6.71 -10.86
N HIS A 73 -9.87 6.42 -11.65
CA HIS A 73 -8.86 5.42 -11.31
C HIS A 73 -7.98 5.84 -10.13
N GLU A 74 -7.73 7.14 -9.96
CA GLU A 74 -6.98 7.70 -8.83
C GLU A 74 -7.83 7.59 -7.55
N ILE A 75 -9.13 7.90 -7.64
CA ILE A 75 -10.08 7.72 -6.53
C ILE A 75 -10.10 6.25 -6.08
N LYS A 76 -10.16 5.30 -7.03
CA LYS A 76 -10.11 3.85 -6.73
C LYS A 76 -8.80 3.44 -6.05
N HIS A 77 -7.67 3.99 -6.49
CA HIS A 77 -6.37 3.77 -5.88
C HIS A 77 -6.33 4.27 -4.43
N ILE A 78 -6.73 5.52 -4.21
CA ILE A 78 -6.76 6.15 -2.88
C ILE A 78 -7.66 5.34 -1.94
N CYS A 79 -8.86 4.97 -2.35
CA CYS A 79 -9.77 4.19 -1.52
C CYS A 79 -9.19 2.81 -1.15
N LYS A 80 -8.50 2.15 -2.08
CA LYS A 80 -7.96 0.80 -1.87
C LYS A 80 -6.73 0.77 -0.96
N TYR A 81 -5.85 1.76 -1.09
CA TYR A 81 -4.52 1.73 -0.45
C TYR A 81 -4.34 2.78 0.65
N HIS A 82 -5.11 3.88 0.64
CA HIS A 82 -4.93 5.02 1.54
C HIS A 82 -6.19 5.41 2.33
N GLY A 83 -7.35 4.78 2.10
CA GLY A 83 -8.64 5.14 2.72
C GLY A 83 -8.75 4.96 4.24
N ARG A 84 -7.64 4.68 4.95
CA ARG A 84 -7.58 4.38 6.39
C ARG A 84 -7.06 5.54 7.26
N GLN A 85 -6.59 6.64 6.69
CA GLN A 85 -5.82 7.67 7.42
C GLN A 85 -6.62 8.91 7.86
N ALA A 86 -7.89 8.77 8.22
CA ALA A 86 -8.69 9.89 8.74
C ALA A 86 -8.69 10.00 10.28
N GLU A 87 -7.83 9.26 10.99
CA GLU A 87 -7.84 9.20 12.46
C GLU A 87 -6.69 9.95 13.16
N GLU A 88 -5.67 10.46 12.45
CA GLU A 88 -4.42 10.92 13.11
C GLU A 88 -3.98 12.38 12.85
N ARG A 89 -4.84 13.27 12.34
CA ARG A 89 -4.48 14.69 12.18
C ARG A 89 -5.59 15.66 12.58
N GLU A 90 -5.83 15.73 13.89
CA GLU A 90 -6.20 16.97 14.57
C GLU A 90 -4.86 17.65 14.91
N VAL A 91 -4.56 18.92 14.59
CA VAL A 91 -5.11 20.17 15.10
C VAL A 91 -4.70 21.31 14.12
N GLU A 92 -5.46 22.42 14.16
CA GLU A 92 -5.12 23.82 13.83
C GLU A 92 -5.88 24.48 12.66
N GLU A 93 -7.03 25.07 13.04
CA GLU A 93 -7.51 26.44 12.75
C GLU A 93 -7.48 27.02 11.32
N GLU A 94 -8.63 27.31 10.71
CA GLU A 94 -9.43 28.55 10.87
C GLU A 94 -10.44 28.71 9.70
N ARG A 95 -11.71 28.93 10.08
CA ARG A 95 -12.68 29.89 9.51
C ARG A 95 -12.69 30.19 7.99
N SER A 96 -13.77 29.79 7.31
CA SER A 96 -14.56 30.73 6.49
C SER A 96 -15.88 30.15 5.99
N GLU A 97 -16.87 31.03 5.99
CA GLU A 97 -18.27 30.84 5.67
C GLU A 97 -18.55 30.83 4.14
N ALA A 98 -19.81 30.49 3.83
CA ALA A 98 -20.56 30.84 2.62
C ALA A 98 -20.56 29.86 1.42
N SER A 99 -21.68 29.12 1.35
CA SER A 99 -22.64 29.16 0.24
C SER A 99 -22.32 28.52 -1.12
N ARG A 100 -23.06 27.44 -1.41
CA ARG A 100 -24.12 27.34 -2.47
C ARG A 100 -23.94 26.27 -3.57
N ALA A 101 -25.05 25.52 -3.75
CA ALA A 101 -25.53 24.66 -4.87
C ALA A 101 -24.93 23.23 -5.05
N PRO A 102 -25.75 22.15 -5.05
CA PRO A 102 -25.30 20.81 -5.39
C PRO A 102 -25.45 20.56 -6.90
N SER A 103 -24.35 20.29 -7.58
CA SER A 103 -24.34 19.73 -8.94
C SER A 103 -24.07 18.23 -8.87
N GLN A 104 -24.91 17.46 -9.56
CA GLN A 104 -24.83 16.01 -9.73
C GLN A 104 -23.41 15.51 -10.00
N ALA A 105 -22.84 14.80 -9.05
CA ALA A 105 -21.84 13.75 -9.26
C ALA A 105 -21.73 12.94 -7.96
N GLN A 106 -22.32 11.75 -7.93
CA GLN A 106 -22.10 10.75 -6.88
C GLN A 106 -20.64 10.30 -6.94
N THR A 107 -19.75 11.01 -6.26
CA THR A 107 -18.36 10.61 -6.10
C THR A 107 -18.07 10.52 -4.61
N CYS A 108 -17.78 9.30 -4.14
CA CYS A 108 -17.19 8.92 -2.85
C CYS A 108 -16.89 10.08 -1.88
N GLN A 109 -17.94 10.70 -1.32
CA GLN A 109 -17.76 11.61 -0.20
C GLN A 109 -17.67 10.73 1.04
N GLN A 110 -16.45 10.29 1.37
CA GLN A 110 -16.11 9.98 2.74
C GLN A 110 -16.29 11.28 3.53
N ARG A 111 -17.52 11.51 4.00
CA ARG A 111 -17.81 12.50 5.02
C ARG A 111 -16.93 12.15 6.22
N THR A 112 -15.91 12.98 6.42
CA THR A 112 -15.23 13.17 7.68
C THR A 112 -16.28 13.22 8.80
N ARG A 113 -16.30 12.18 9.63
CA ARG A 113 -17.12 12.15 10.85
C ARG A 113 -16.39 12.96 11.91
N GLN A 114 -16.90 14.15 12.21
CA GLN A 114 -17.23 14.54 13.59
C GLN A 114 -18.03 15.85 13.61
N ALA A 115 -19.32 15.67 13.44
CA ALA A 115 -20.40 16.26 14.20
C ALA A 115 -21.56 15.33 13.92
N SER A 116 -22.42 15.02 14.89
CA SER A 116 -23.65 14.26 14.67
C SER A 116 -24.50 14.96 13.61
N LYS A 117 -24.26 14.64 12.34
CA LYS A 117 -24.96 15.21 11.19
C LYS A 117 -25.92 14.14 10.75
N ASP A 118 -27.18 14.34 11.11
CA ASP A 118 -28.28 13.56 10.57
C ASP A 118 -28.16 13.52 9.03
N LEU A 119 -28.36 12.33 8.47
CA LEU A 119 -28.29 12.12 7.04
C LEU A 119 -29.69 12.25 6.46
N TYR A 120 -29.86 13.14 5.49
CA TYR A 120 -31.07 13.27 4.71
C TYR A 120 -30.88 12.58 3.36
N ILE A 121 -31.77 11.66 3.02
CA ILE A 121 -31.74 10.90 1.77
C ILE A 121 -33.11 11.04 1.11
N GLU A 122 -33.16 11.66 -0.06
CA GLU A 122 -34.39 11.74 -0.86
C GLU A 122 -34.52 10.50 -1.74
N VAL A 123 -35.69 9.87 -1.69
CA VAL A 123 -35.99 8.63 -2.41
C VAL A 123 -37.35 8.72 -3.08
N SER A 124 -37.55 7.94 -4.13
CA SER A 124 -38.88 7.76 -4.72
C SER A 124 -39.80 7.01 -3.74
N PRO A 125 -41.13 7.14 -3.83
CA PRO A 125 -42.04 6.37 -2.98
C PRO A 125 -41.80 4.86 -3.14
N GLY A 126 -41.71 4.12 -2.04
CA GLY A 126 -41.36 2.70 -2.06
C GLY A 126 -41.03 2.12 -0.68
N ILE A 127 -40.65 0.84 -0.67
CA ILE A 127 -40.18 0.13 0.52
C ILE A 127 -38.66 0.00 0.45
N TYR A 128 -37.97 0.43 1.50
CA TYR A 128 -36.50 0.46 1.57
C TYR A 128 -35.99 -0.29 2.79
N SER A 129 -34.85 -0.97 2.64
CA SER A 129 -34.08 -1.53 3.75
C SER A 129 -32.88 -0.62 4.05
N VAL A 130 -32.85 -0.04 5.24
CA VAL A 130 -31.78 0.86 5.69
C VAL A 130 -30.94 0.13 6.72
N THR A 131 -29.63 -0.02 6.44
CA THR A 131 -28.68 -0.69 7.33
C THR A 131 -27.66 0.32 7.85
N ALA A 132 -27.53 0.41 9.17
CA ALA A 132 -26.49 1.17 9.84
C ALA A 132 -25.50 0.22 10.54
N ILE A 133 -24.22 0.59 10.50
CA ILE A 133 -23.11 -0.19 11.05
C ILE A 133 -22.26 0.74 11.93
N SER A 134 -21.96 0.32 13.14
CA SER A 134 -21.08 1.00 14.09
C SER A 134 -19.65 0.49 13.99
N ASP A 135 -18.73 1.22 14.61
CA ASP A 135 -17.28 0.97 14.52
C ASP A 135 -16.88 -0.35 15.20
N ASP A 136 -17.68 -0.83 16.16
CA ASP A 136 -17.58 -2.15 16.79
C ASP A 136 -18.18 -3.29 15.94
N MET A 137 -18.53 -3.00 14.68
CA MET A 137 -19.11 -3.92 13.70
C MET A 137 -20.53 -4.40 14.03
N VAL A 138 -21.22 -3.77 14.97
CA VAL A 138 -22.65 -4.03 15.21
C VAL A 138 -23.48 -3.48 14.04
N LYS A 139 -24.42 -4.29 13.55
CA LYS A 139 -25.26 -3.96 12.39
C LYS A 139 -26.73 -3.93 12.78
N LYS A 140 -27.44 -2.89 12.38
CA LYS A 140 -28.90 -2.78 12.57
C LYS A 140 -29.56 -2.43 11.24
N THR A 141 -30.56 -3.21 10.86
CA THR A 141 -31.31 -3.03 9.61
C THR A 141 -32.78 -2.76 9.92
N LEU A 142 -33.35 -1.72 9.30
CA LEU A 142 -34.75 -1.34 9.42
C LEU A 142 -35.37 -1.32 8.03
N VAL A 143 -36.58 -1.87 7.91
CA VAL A 143 -37.38 -1.79 6.67
C VAL A 143 -38.45 -0.73 6.86
N VAL A 144 -38.51 0.23 5.93
CA VAL A 144 -39.39 1.40 6.02
C VAL A 144 -40.13 1.61 4.72
N GLY A 145 -41.41 1.95 4.81
CA GLY A 145 -42.21 2.42 3.68
C GLY A 145 -42.22 3.94 3.63
N VAL A 146 -41.90 4.51 2.47
CA VAL A 146 -41.90 5.96 2.23
C VAL A 146 -42.96 6.28 1.18
N ASN A 147 -43.95 7.10 1.55
CA ASN A 147 -44.97 7.61 0.62
C ASN A 147 -44.52 8.94 -0.02
N ALA A 148 -45.20 9.36 -1.09
CA ALA A 148 -44.91 10.63 -1.76
C ALA A 148 -45.06 11.83 -0.81
N GLY A 149 -44.02 12.66 -0.72
CA GLY A 149 -43.98 13.83 0.17
C GLY A 149 -43.79 13.50 1.66
N GLN A 150 -43.61 12.23 2.02
CA GLN A 150 -43.37 11.81 3.40
C GLN A 150 -41.87 11.86 3.73
N SER A 151 -41.54 12.37 4.92
CA SER A 151 -40.23 12.19 5.54
C SER A 151 -40.33 11.16 6.68
N VAL A 152 -39.31 10.32 6.84
CA VAL A 152 -39.22 9.31 7.89
C VAL A 152 -37.89 9.48 8.61
N ASP A 153 -37.95 9.85 9.89
CA ASP A 153 -36.75 10.03 10.71
C ASP A 153 -36.33 8.69 11.32
N LEU A 154 -35.08 8.28 11.08
CA LEU A 154 -34.54 7.01 11.55
C LEU A 154 -33.37 7.24 12.51
N THR A 155 -33.54 6.76 13.74
CA THR A 155 -32.50 6.80 14.77
C THR A 155 -31.95 5.39 15.02
N PHE A 156 -30.67 5.20 14.72
CA PHE A 156 -29.96 3.95 14.98
C PHE A 156 -29.16 4.08 16.28
N VAL A 157 -29.71 3.54 17.37
CA VAL A 157 -28.90 3.18 18.54
C VAL A 157 -28.17 1.89 18.19
N LEU A 158 -26.85 2.00 17.99
CA LEU A 158 -25.93 0.93 17.61
C LEU A 158 -24.95 0.68 18.75
#